data_AF-A0A2G9V1G4-F1
#
_entry.id   AF-A0A2G9V1G4-F1
#
_cell.length_a   1.000
_cell.length_b   1.000
_cell.length_c   1.000
_cell.angle_alpha   90.00
_cell.angle_beta   90.00
_cell.angle_gamma   90.00
#
_symmetry.space_group_name_H-M   'P 1'
#
loop_
_entity.id
_entity.type
_entity.pdbx_description
1 polymer ?
#
loop_
_entity_poly.entity_id
_entity_poly.type
_entity_poly.pdbx_seq_one_letter_code
_entity_poly.pdbx_strand_id
1 'polypeptide(L)'
;MTHDDTASLYKADTDLYEFFLKNKNALNNSFIFIMADHGPRIGEVQRESNGGSCGHGWAKRQLIIEYAADPSDNEDDEAYTYFGLREQNNPLLYIVVPKHLRKSGMHEQLLENSGELVTPHDLHSTLKDILYFQPESTFTDLKYKRFDSNPYGSSLLRKFESGVRRSCKTLPIPFQYCICQYEKKIITDKRKLAVLGNYSVARLVSTLDSHEVLDECQPIALSEVLLAEEYLLPDRNFLGTSIHLYYVVFTVALPAEGKFEVFIREDENGDLYLDPLTFLRIDRIYHKTSCIDIDKLFGLCTCKRA
;
A
#
# COMPACT_ATOMS: atom_id res chain seq x y z
N MET A 1 -2.58 8.10 -13.86
CA MET A 1 -2.77 9.35 -14.64
C MET A 1 -3.10 10.55 -13.76
N THR A 2 -3.05 10.41 -12.43
CA THR A 2 -3.39 11.48 -11.46
C THR A 2 -2.54 11.33 -10.20
N HIS A 3 -1.21 11.30 -10.35
CA HIS A 3 -0.33 11.24 -9.17
C HIS A 3 -0.42 12.54 -8.36
N ASP A 4 -0.56 13.68 -9.06
CA ASP A 4 -0.41 15.02 -8.47
C ASP A 4 -1.65 15.93 -8.59
N ASP A 5 -2.66 15.52 -9.37
CA ASP A 5 -3.85 16.32 -9.69
C ASP A 5 -5.06 15.42 -9.98
N THR A 6 -6.09 15.52 -9.14
CA THR A 6 -7.37 14.79 -9.29
C THR A 6 -8.25 15.40 -10.37
N ALA A 7 -8.09 16.68 -10.73
CA ALA A 7 -8.85 17.31 -11.81
C ALA A 7 -8.58 16.67 -13.19
N SER A 8 -7.50 15.88 -13.29
CA SER A 8 -7.14 15.12 -14.49
C SER A 8 -7.69 13.67 -14.49
N LEU A 9 -8.56 13.29 -13.54
CA LEU A 9 -9.06 11.91 -13.39
C LEU A 9 -9.74 11.40 -14.66
N TYR A 10 -10.62 12.23 -15.24
CA TYR A 10 -11.41 11.87 -16.44
C TYR A 10 -10.65 12.06 -17.76
N LYS A 11 -9.40 12.52 -17.72
CA LYS A 11 -8.65 12.89 -18.93
C LYS A 11 -8.47 11.72 -19.89
N ALA A 12 -8.45 10.50 -19.37
CA ALA A 12 -8.29 9.29 -20.17
C ALA A 12 -9.58 8.51 -20.40
N ASP A 13 -10.70 8.95 -19.82
CA ASP A 13 -11.96 8.19 -19.91
C ASP A 13 -12.43 8.06 -21.35
N THR A 14 -12.32 9.13 -22.14
CA THR A 14 -12.67 9.10 -23.56
C THR A 14 -11.75 8.18 -24.33
N ASP A 15 -10.44 8.24 -24.10
CA ASP A 15 -9.45 7.37 -24.77
C ASP A 15 -9.68 5.88 -24.45
N LEU A 16 -9.96 5.57 -23.17
CA LEU A 16 -10.28 4.21 -22.73
C LEU A 16 -11.61 3.74 -23.33
N TYR A 17 -12.65 4.57 -23.29
CA TYR A 17 -13.95 4.27 -23.89
C TYR A 17 -13.82 3.96 -25.40
N GLU A 18 -13.13 4.81 -26.14
CA GLU A 18 -12.91 4.63 -27.57
C GLU A 18 -12.09 3.38 -27.87
N PHE A 19 -11.05 3.10 -27.07
CA PHE A 19 -10.26 1.88 -27.18
C PHE A 19 -11.15 0.63 -26.99
N PHE A 20 -11.95 0.58 -25.93
CA PHE A 20 -12.83 -0.57 -25.68
C PHE A 20 -13.92 -0.71 -26.74
N LEU A 21 -14.51 0.40 -27.19
CA LEU A 21 -15.54 0.39 -28.22
C LEU A 21 -14.99 -0.12 -29.56
N LYS A 22 -13.83 0.39 -29.98
CA LYS A 22 -13.15 0.00 -31.23
C LYS A 22 -12.73 -1.46 -31.22
N ASN A 23 -12.27 -1.96 -30.07
CA ASN A 23 -11.75 -3.32 -29.94
C ASN A 23 -12.76 -4.35 -29.39
N LYS A 24 -14.04 -3.96 -29.22
CA LYS A 24 -15.07 -4.77 -28.55
C LYS A 24 -15.14 -6.23 -29.02
N ASN A 25 -15.01 -6.46 -30.32
CA ASN A 25 -15.12 -7.80 -30.90
C ASN A 25 -13.93 -8.68 -30.53
N ALA A 26 -12.71 -8.12 -30.53
CA ALA A 26 -11.49 -8.82 -30.12
C ALA A 26 -11.45 -9.07 -28.59
N LEU A 27 -12.07 -8.18 -27.82
CA LEU A 27 -12.08 -8.23 -26.36
C LEU A 27 -13.23 -9.08 -25.78
N ASN A 28 -14.25 -9.42 -26.57
CA ASN A 28 -15.42 -10.18 -26.12
C ASN A 28 -15.08 -11.53 -25.45
N ASN A 29 -13.97 -12.15 -25.85
CA ASN A 29 -13.54 -13.44 -25.35
C ASN A 29 -12.30 -13.39 -24.45
N SER A 30 -11.95 -12.19 -23.97
CA SER A 30 -10.69 -11.93 -23.28
C SER A 30 -10.94 -11.57 -21.81
N PHE A 31 -10.03 -11.98 -20.94
CA PHE A 31 -9.92 -11.36 -19.63
C PHE A 31 -9.28 -9.99 -19.81
N ILE A 32 -9.83 -8.97 -19.18
CA ILE A 32 -9.25 -7.62 -19.16
C ILE A 32 -8.99 -7.25 -17.71
N PHE A 33 -7.76 -6.86 -17.43
CA PHE A 33 -7.33 -6.40 -16.11
C PHE A 33 -7.01 -4.92 -16.22
N ILE A 34 -7.68 -4.10 -15.41
CA ILE A 34 -7.34 -2.68 -15.24
C ILE A 34 -6.87 -2.54 -13.80
N MET A 35 -5.67 -2.00 -13.62
CA MET A 35 -5.07 -1.89 -12.29
C MET A 35 -4.43 -0.54 -12.08
N ALA A 36 -4.44 -0.08 -10.84
CA ALA A 36 -3.59 0.99 -10.34
C ALA A 36 -2.79 0.46 -9.15
N ASP A 37 -1.53 0.86 -9.07
CA ASP A 37 -0.61 0.49 -8.00
C ASP A 37 -0.95 1.15 -6.67
N HIS A 38 -1.57 2.33 -6.71
CA HIS A 38 -2.04 3.08 -5.53
C HIS A 38 -3.16 4.08 -5.90
N GLY A 39 -3.86 4.61 -4.89
CA GLY A 39 -4.78 5.74 -5.05
C GLY A 39 -4.07 7.12 -5.09
N PRO A 40 -4.79 8.22 -5.35
CA PRO A 40 -4.20 9.56 -5.52
C PRO A 40 -3.51 10.08 -4.25
N ARG A 41 -2.38 10.80 -4.41
CA ARG A 41 -1.49 11.19 -3.30
C ARG A 41 -1.52 12.69 -2.89
N ILE A 42 -2.13 13.59 -3.67
CA ILE A 42 -2.00 15.06 -3.49
C ILE A 42 -3.37 15.78 -3.53
N GLY A 43 -3.50 16.89 -2.77
CA GLY A 43 -4.65 17.78 -2.46
C GLY A 43 -4.24 18.83 -1.40
N GLU A 44 -5.03 19.86 -1.04
CA GLU A 44 -4.71 20.82 0.06
C GLU A 44 -5.59 20.60 1.32
N VAL A 45 -5.05 20.94 2.51
CA VAL A 45 -5.69 20.96 3.87
C VAL A 45 -5.58 19.68 4.74
N GLN A 46 -5.64 19.89 6.07
CA GLN A 46 -5.04 19.14 7.20
C GLN A 46 -5.63 17.76 7.54
N ARG A 47 -4.77 16.88 8.09
CA ARG A 47 -5.09 15.54 8.64
C ARG A 47 -6.16 15.62 9.76
N GLU A 48 -7.31 14.98 9.56
CA GLU A 48 -8.24 14.62 10.65
C GLU A 48 -8.03 13.18 11.11
N SER A 49 -7.76 12.99 12.40
CA SER A 49 -7.54 11.70 13.05
C SER A 49 -8.84 11.21 13.70
N ASN A 50 -9.61 10.35 13.02
CA ASN A 50 -10.70 9.60 13.63
C ASN A 50 -10.59 8.11 13.29
N GLY A 51 -10.06 7.31 14.22
CA GLY A 51 -9.92 5.85 14.09
C GLY A 51 -11.26 5.13 14.18
N GLY A 52 -11.66 4.47 13.10
CA GLY A 52 -12.78 3.54 13.07
C GLY A 52 -12.31 2.10 13.26
N SER A 53 -12.98 1.32 14.12
CA SER A 53 -12.62 -0.07 14.37
C SER A 53 -12.91 -0.97 13.16
N CYS A 54 -12.07 -2.01 12.98
CA CYS A 54 -12.32 -3.06 11.98
C CYS A 54 -13.52 -3.95 12.38
N GLY A 55 -14.73 -3.47 12.12
CA GLY A 55 -15.93 -4.30 12.02
C GLY A 55 -15.94 -5.15 10.74
N HIS A 56 -16.67 -6.27 10.79
CA HIS A 56 -16.69 -7.41 9.85
C HIS A 56 -17.17 -7.12 8.39
N GLY A 57 -17.03 -5.91 7.86
CA GLY A 57 -17.57 -5.56 6.53
C GLY A 57 -16.81 -4.53 5.71
N TRP A 58 -15.71 -3.95 6.19
CA TRP A 58 -15.19 -2.68 5.64
C TRP A 58 -13.91 -2.78 4.80
N ALA A 59 -13.36 -4.00 4.62
CA ALA A 59 -12.26 -4.30 3.69
C ALA A 59 -12.76 -4.75 2.30
N LYS A 60 -14.05 -4.51 1.99
CA LYS A 60 -14.75 -5.08 0.83
C LYS A 60 -14.52 -4.36 -0.51
N ARG A 61 -13.62 -3.37 -0.59
CA ARG A 61 -13.42 -2.57 -1.82
C ARG A 61 -11.99 -2.68 -2.35
N GLN A 62 -11.54 -3.90 -2.61
CA GLN A 62 -10.33 -4.14 -3.43
C GLN A 62 -10.66 -4.65 -4.84
N LEU A 63 -11.93 -5.02 -5.09
CA LEU A 63 -12.35 -5.50 -6.39
C LEU A 63 -13.80 -5.04 -6.62
N ILE A 64 -13.98 -3.91 -7.30
CA ILE A 64 -15.30 -3.49 -7.77
C ILE A 64 -15.57 -4.25 -9.06
N ILE A 65 -16.44 -5.25 -9.01
CA ILE A 65 -17.03 -5.83 -10.24
C ILE A 65 -18.43 -5.20 -10.37
N GLU A 66 -18.50 -3.96 -10.86
CA GLU A 66 -19.72 -3.37 -11.43
C GLU A 66 -19.46 -2.01 -12.10
N TYR A 67 -20.35 -1.66 -13.03
CA TYR A 67 -20.27 -0.52 -13.95
C TYR A 67 -20.39 0.84 -13.24
N ALA A 68 -19.46 1.75 -13.59
CA ALA A 68 -19.50 3.22 -13.54
C ALA A 68 -20.01 3.91 -12.25
N ALA A 69 -19.12 4.69 -11.63
CA ALA A 69 -19.43 5.62 -10.55
C ALA A 69 -20.07 6.92 -11.05
N ASP A 70 -20.86 7.53 -10.16
CA ASP A 70 -21.60 8.79 -10.31
C ASP A 70 -20.63 10.00 -10.33
N PRO A 71 -20.80 11.03 -11.20
CA PRO A 71 -19.79 12.06 -11.43
C PRO A 71 -19.99 13.34 -10.60
N SER A 72 -20.42 13.22 -9.34
CA SER A 72 -20.74 14.41 -8.53
C SER A 72 -20.16 14.37 -7.12
N ASP A 73 -18.85 14.50 -6.98
CA ASP A 73 -18.26 14.96 -5.71
C ASP A 73 -17.06 15.88 -6.02
N ASN A 74 -16.88 16.93 -5.21
CA ASN A 74 -15.84 17.95 -5.41
C ASN A 74 -14.45 17.37 -5.09
N GLU A 75 -13.57 17.33 -6.11
CA GLU A 75 -12.41 16.42 -6.20
C GLU A 75 -11.10 16.91 -5.57
N ASP A 76 -11.02 18.12 -5.03
CA ASP A 76 -9.71 18.72 -4.67
C ASP A 76 -9.23 18.41 -3.24
N ASP A 77 -10.11 17.97 -2.33
CA ASP A 77 -9.81 17.78 -0.89
C ASP A 77 -9.84 16.32 -0.41
N GLU A 78 -10.22 15.36 -1.26
CA GLU A 78 -10.48 13.98 -0.80
C GLU A 78 -9.22 13.25 -0.30
N ALA A 79 -8.05 13.53 -0.88
CA ALA A 79 -6.80 12.82 -0.63
C ALA A 79 -6.30 12.91 0.83
N TYR A 80 -6.69 13.96 1.57
CA TYR A 80 -6.29 14.18 2.97
C TYR A 80 -7.38 13.86 3.98
N THR A 81 -8.57 13.51 3.51
CA THR A 81 -9.59 12.93 4.39
C THR A 81 -9.08 11.59 4.94
N TYR A 82 -9.64 11.18 6.07
CA TYR A 82 -9.47 9.82 6.57
C TYR A 82 -9.73 8.75 5.50
N PHE A 83 -10.59 9.03 4.52
CA PHE A 83 -10.86 8.14 3.38
C PHE A 83 -9.74 8.20 2.32
N GLY A 84 -9.27 9.38 1.91
CA GLY A 84 -8.19 9.52 0.93
C GLY A 84 -6.87 8.89 1.36
N LEU A 85 -6.50 9.01 2.64
CA LEU A 85 -5.32 8.33 3.20
C LEU A 85 -5.42 6.81 3.14
N ARG A 86 -6.64 6.26 3.15
CA ARG A 86 -6.88 4.82 2.97
C ARG A 86 -6.78 4.43 1.50
N GLU A 87 -7.30 5.25 0.60
CA GLU A 87 -7.24 5.02 -0.85
C GLU A 87 -5.80 5.11 -1.39
N GLN A 88 -4.93 5.95 -0.80
CA GLN A 88 -3.49 5.98 -1.13
C GLN A 88 -2.82 4.62 -1.03
N ASN A 89 -3.24 3.77 -0.08
CA ASN A 89 -2.69 2.43 0.10
C ASN A 89 -3.63 1.32 -0.43
N ASN A 90 -4.70 1.71 -1.13
CA ASN A 90 -5.66 0.80 -1.73
C ASN A 90 -5.41 0.73 -3.25
N PRO A 91 -4.69 -0.30 -3.75
CA PRO A 91 -4.54 -0.48 -5.18
C PRO A 91 -5.89 -0.79 -5.83
N LEU A 92 -6.10 -0.25 -7.02
CA LEU A 92 -7.28 -0.51 -7.82
C LEU A 92 -7.10 -1.80 -8.63
N LEU A 93 -8.11 -2.67 -8.64
CA LEU A 93 -8.15 -3.81 -9.56
C LEU A 93 -9.58 -4.04 -10.07
N TYR A 94 -9.74 -3.93 -11.38
CA TYR A 94 -10.92 -4.35 -12.12
C TYR A 94 -10.59 -5.54 -13.01
N ILE A 95 -11.49 -6.53 -13.00
CA ILE A 95 -11.39 -7.72 -13.85
C ILE A 95 -12.66 -7.85 -14.67
N VAL A 96 -12.52 -7.76 -15.99
CA VAL A 96 -13.61 -8.08 -16.92
C VAL A 96 -13.45 -9.53 -17.37
N VAL A 97 -14.49 -10.32 -17.15
CA VAL A 97 -14.53 -11.74 -17.51
C VAL A 97 -15.00 -11.93 -18.97
N PRO A 98 -14.40 -12.87 -19.73
CA PRO A 98 -14.86 -13.26 -21.07
C PRO A 98 -16.36 -13.53 -21.11
N LYS A 99 -17.04 -13.10 -22.17
CA LYS A 99 -18.51 -13.18 -22.26
C LYS A 99 -19.07 -14.59 -22.01
N HIS A 100 -18.39 -15.62 -22.50
CA HIS A 100 -18.80 -17.02 -22.34
C HIS A 100 -18.61 -17.57 -20.93
N LEU A 101 -17.76 -16.94 -20.11
CA LEU A 101 -17.51 -17.33 -18.72
C LEU A 101 -18.31 -16.50 -17.72
N ARG A 102 -19.00 -15.44 -18.14
CA ARG A 102 -19.87 -14.66 -17.26
C ARG A 102 -21.02 -15.55 -16.78
N LYS A 103 -21.35 -15.42 -15.49
CA LYS A 103 -22.36 -16.26 -14.78
C LYS A 103 -22.01 -17.75 -14.72
N SER A 104 -20.77 -18.12 -15.00
CA SER A 104 -20.25 -19.47 -14.69
C SER A 104 -19.92 -19.57 -13.20
N GLY A 105 -19.72 -20.80 -12.70
CA GLY A 105 -19.23 -21.01 -11.33
C GLY A 105 -17.87 -20.36 -11.06
N MET A 106 -17.01 -20.21 -12.08
CA MET A 106 -15.76 -19.46 -11.95
C MET A 106 -16.02 -17.96 -11.75
N HIS A 107 -17.00 -17.39 -12.45
CA HIS A 107 -17.39 -16.00 -12.26
C HIS A 107 -17.99 -15.76 -10.87
N GLU A 108 -18.81 -16.69 -10.37
CA GLU A 108 -19.32 -16.65 -8.99
C GLU A 108 -18.18 -16.73 -7.98
N GLN A 109 -17.22 -17.63 -8.18
CA GLN A 109 -16.05 -17.74 -7.31
C GLN A 109 -15.18 -16.48 -7.31
N LEU A 110 -15.01 -15.85 -8.47
CA LEU A 110 -14.30 -14.58 -8.60
C LEU A 110 -15.02 -13.46 -7.83
N LEU A 111 -16.35 -13.40 -7.91
CA LEU A 111 -17.17 -12.47 -7.15
C LEU A 111 -17.10 -12.72 -5.63
N GLU A 112 -17.06 -13.98 -5.18
CA GLU A 112 -16.85 -14.29 -3.76
C GLU A 112 -15.49 -13.78 -3.28
N ASN A 113 -14.43 -14.08 -4.03
CA ASN A 113 -13.07 -13.66 -3.70
C ASN A 113 -12.88 -12.14 -3.80
N SER A 114 -13.75 -11.44 -4.54
CA SER A 114 -13.78 -9.98 -4.66
C SER A 114 -14.05 -9.28 -3.32
N GLY A 115 -14.73 -9.98 -2.39
CA GLY A 115 -15.05 -9.48 -1.06
C GLY A 115 -13.97 -9.70 0.00
N GLU A 116 -12.84 -10.31 -0.37
CA GLU A 116 -11.72 -10.65 0.51
C GLU A 116 -10.51 -9.72 0.27
N LEU A 117 -9.55 -9.74 1.20
CA LEU A 117 -8.29 -9.00 1.06
C LEU A 117 -7.41 -9.66 -0.02
N VAL A 118 -7.15 -8.96 -1.12
CA VAL A 118 -6.39 -9.40 -2.31
C VAL A 118 -5.05 -8.67 -2.39
N THR A 119 -4.03 -9.36 -2.88
CA THR A 119 -2.67 -8.81 -3.08
C THR A 119 -2.22 -8.96 -4.54
N PRO A 120 -1.17 -8.23 -4.97
CA PRO A 120 -0.53 -8.47 -6.26
C PRO A 120 -0.02 -9.91 -6.45
N HIS A 121 0.30 -10.64 -5.37
CA HIS A 121 0.65 -12.05 -5.45
C HIS A 121 -0.55 -12.90 -5.91
N ASP A 122 -1.76 -12.60 -5.46
CA ASP A 122 -2.97 -13.29 -5.92
C ASP A 122 -3.25 -12.99 -7.40
N LEU A 123 -3.05 -11.75 -7.84
CA LEU A 123 -3.16 -11.39 -9.26
C LEU A 123 -2.13 -12.15 -10.11
N HIS A 124 -0.87 -12.23 -9.67
CA HIS A 124 0.15 -13.03 -10.34
C HIS A 124 -0.27 -14.52 -10.44
N SER A 125 -0.74 -15.11 -9.35
CA SER A 125 -1.24 -16.50 -9.35
C SER A 125 -2.48 -16.66 -10.25
N THR A 126 -3.36 -15.67 -10.31
CA THR A 126 -4.55 -15.64 -11.18
C THR A 126 -4.16 -15.65 -12.65
N LEU A 127 -3.22 -14.80 -13.06
CA LEU A 127 -2.72 -14.74 -14.45
C LEU A 127 -2.07 -16.06 -14.86
N LYS A 128 -1.28 -16.66 -13.97
CA LYS A 128 -0.70 -18.00 -14.20
C LYS A 128 -1.77 -19.09 -14.30
N ASP A 129 -2.80 -19.04 -13.46
CA ASP A 129 -3.92 -19.98 -13.49
C ASP A 129 -4.66 -19.90 -14.83
N ILE A 130 -4.96 -18.68 -15.30
CA ILE A 130 -5.58 -18.42 -16.61
C ILE A 130 -4.72 -18.96 -17.75
N LEU A 131 -3.41 -18.75 -17.71
CA LEU A 131 -2.53 -19.11 -18.81
C LEU A 131 -2.22 -20.61 -18.89
N TYR A 132 -2.02 -21.27 -17.74
CA TYR A 132 -1.42 -22.60 -17.71
C TYR A 132 -2.32 -23.72 -17.18
N PHE A 133 -3.37 -23.42 -16.41
CA PHE A 133 -4.09 -24.47 -15.66
C PHE A 133 -5.60 -24.50 -15.94
N GLN A 134 -6.27 -23.35 -15.90
CA GLN A 134 -7.71 -23.27 -16.15
C GLN A 134 -8.14 -23.74 -17.55
N PRO A 135 -7.36 -23.52 -18.64
CA PRO A 135 -7.75 -23.97 -19.98
C PRO A 135 -8.01 -25.48 -20.08
N GLU A 136 -7.26 -26.32 -19.34
CA GLU A 136 -7.43 -27.78 -19.35
C GLU A 136 -8.80 -28.23 -18.84
N SER A 137 -9.37 -27.47 -17.90
CA SER A 137 -10.70 -27.73 -17.33
C SER A 137 -11.81 -26.89 -17.96
N THR A 138 -11.50 -26.08 -18.98
CA THR A 138 -12.41 -25.06 -19.51
C THR A 138 -12.95 -24.14 -18.40
N PHE A 139 -12.08 -23.72 -17.49
CA PHE A 139 -12.40 -22.81 -16.38
C PHE A 139 -13.44 -23.39 -15.38
N THR A 140 -13.48 -24.71 -15.18
CA THR A 140 -14.41 -25.35 -14.22
C THR A 140 -13.76 -25.82 -12.94
N ASP A 141 -12.43 -25.88 -12.89
CA ASP A 141 -11.71 -26.29 -11.67
C ASP A 141 -11.54 -25.14 -10.68
N LEU A 142 -12.43 -25.11 -9.69
CA LEU A 142 -12.48 -24.09 -8.63
C LEU A 142 -11.74 -24.51 -7.35
N LYS A 143 -11.12 -25.69 -7.31
CA LYS A 143 -10.49 -26.19 -6.08
C LYS A 143 -9.27 -25.34 -5.73
N TYR A 144 -9.05 -25.15 -4.43
CA TYR A 144 -7.84 -24.51 -3.92
C TYR A 144 -6.59 -25.16 -4.53
N LYS A 145 -5.67 -24.31 -5.00
CA LYS A 145 -4.42 -24.72 -5.62
C LYS A 145 -3.30 -23.83 -5.11
N ARG A 146 -2.27 -24.45 -4.55
CA ARG A 146 -1.00 -23.79 -4.22
C ARG A 146 -0.10 -23.78 -5.46
N PHE A 147 0.57 -22.65 -5.70
CA PHE A 147 1.51 -22.48 -6.80
C PHE A 147 2.93 -22.44 -6.24
N ASP A 148 3.75 -23.45 -6.54
CA ASP A 148 5.11 -23.56 -5.97
C ASP A 148 5.99 -22.34 -6.29
N SER A 149 5.79 -21.72 -7.45
CA SER A 149 6.53 -20.52 -7.87
C SER A 149 6.13 -19.24 -7.14
N ASN A 150 4.97 -19.22 -6.46
CA ASN A 150 4.44 -18.06 -5.76
C ASN A 150 3.65 -18.53 -4.53
N PRO A 151 4.33 -18.95 -3.46
CA PRO A 151 3.68 -19.54 -2.29
C PRO A 151 2.82 -18.54 -1.51
N TYR A 152 2.91 -17.25 -1.84
CA TYR A 152 2.23 -16.16 -1.15
C TYR A 152 0.91 -15.71 -1.82
N GLY A 153 0.59 -16.22 -3.01
CA GLY A 153 -0.59 -15.80 -3.77
C GLY A 153 -1.51 -16.95 -4.17
N SER A 154 -2.81 -16.72 -4.11
CA SER A 154 -3.86 -17.64 -4.57
C SER A 154 -4.59 -17.09 -5.79
N SER A 155 -4.94 -17.95 -6.75
CA SER A 155 -5.75 -17.53 -7.90
C SER A 155 -7.13 -17.07 -7.45
N LEU A 156 -7.58 -15.92 -7.93
CA LEU A 156 -8.91 -15.38 -7.71
C LEU A 156 -10.01 -16.21 -8.40
N LEU A 157 -9.66 -17.12 -9.31
CA LEU A 157 -10.61 -17.99 -10.01
C LEU A 157 -10.94 -19.27 -9.23
N ARG A 158 -10.29 -19.48 -8.08
CA ARG A 158 -10.36 -20.70 -7.26
C ARG A 158 -10.74 -20.34 -5.83
N LYS A 159 -11.26 -21.32 -5.07
CA LYS A 159 -11.46 -21.17 -3.63
C LYS A 159 -10.12 -20.89 -2.94
N PHE A 160 -10.12 -19.95 -2.01
CA PHE A 160 -9.01 -19.77 -1.10
C PHE A 160 -8.89 -20.94 -0.11
N GLU A 161 -7.76 -21.01 0.57
CA GLU A 161 -7.45 -22.08 1.52
C GLU A 161 -8.48 -22.13 2.66
N SER A 162 -9.08 -23.30 2.85
CA SER A 162 -10.12 -23.48 3.87
C SER A 162 -9.54 -23.31 5.28
N GLY A 163 -10.25 -22.57 6.13
CA GLY A 163 -9.84 -22.32 7.52
C GLY A 163 -8.77 -21.23 7.69
N VAL A 164 -8.22 -20.67 6.60
CA VAL A 164 -7.24 -19.59 6.65
C VAL A 164 -7.92 -18.26 6.37
N ARG A 165 -8.14 -17.46 7.43
CA ARG A 165 -8.68 -16.10 7.27
C ARG A 165 -7.63 -15.19 6.62
N ARG A 166 -8.03 -14.45 5.58
CA ARG A 166 -7.18 -13.45 4.92
C ARG A 166 -7.14 -12.16 5.73
N SER A 167 -5.93 -11.68 6.02
CA SER A 167 -5.64 -10.49 6.83
C SER A 167 -4.21 -10.03 6.59
N CYS A 168 -3.85 -8.82 7.02
CA CYS A 168 -2.45 -8.36 6.95
C CYS A 168 -1.47 -9.24 7.75
N LYS A 169 -1.97 -10.08 8.68
CA LYS A 169 -1.15 -11.05 9.41
C LYS A 169 -0.88 -12.33 8.62
N THR A 170 -1.81 -12.73 7.75
CA THR A 170 -1.76 -14.00 7.02
C THR A 170 -1.31 -13.84 5.57
N LEU A 171 -1.30 -12.61 5.07
CA LEU A 171 -0.84 -12.24 3.72
C LEU A 171 0.49 -11.49 3.80
N PRO A 172 1.31 -11.49 2.74
CA PRO A 172 2.58 -10.77 2.68
C PRO A 172 2.37 -9.26 2.49
N ILE A 173 1.48 -8.66 3.27
CA ILE A 173 1.18 -7.23 3.22
C ILE A 173 2.01 -6.57 4.31
N PRO A 174 2.98 -5.71 3.95
CA PRO A 174 3.71 -4.95 4.93
C PRO A 174 2.78 -4.07 5.78
N PHE A 175 3.11 -3.89 7.05
CA PHE A 175 2.18 -3.33 8.02
C PHE A 175 1.72 -1.89 7.68
N GLN A 176 2.59 -1.06 7.12
CA GLN A 176 2.25 0.29 6.67
C GLN A 176 1.20 0.32 5.56
N TYR A 177 1.13 -0.73 4.74
CA TYR A 177 0.15 -0.86 3.65
C TYR A 177 -1.08 -1.62 4.11
N CYS A 178 -1.14 -2.00 5.39
CA CYS A 178 -2.32 -2.63 5.94
C CYS A 178 -3.46 -1.61 6.03
N ILE A 179 -4.51 -1.86 5.25
CA ILE A 179 -5.73 -1.03 5.23
C ILE A 179 -6.52 -1.18 6.55
N CYS A 180 -6.26 -2.23 7.34
CA CYS A 180 -6.90 -2.43 8.63
C CYS A 180 -6.42 -1.42 9.67
N GLN A 181 -7.36 -0.81 10.38
CA GLN A 181 -7.07 0.19 11.39
C GLN A 181 -7.03 -0.44 12.77
N TYR A 182 -5.83 -0.40 13.35
CA TYR A 182 -5.65 -0.64 14.77
C TYR A 182 -5.91 0.66 15.53
N GLU A 183 -6.39 0.55 16.75
CA GLU A 183 -6.44 1.70 17.64
C GLU A 183 -5.02 2.24 17.84
N LYS A 184 -4.89 3.56 17.93
CA LYS A 184 -3.61 4.24 18.07
C LYS A 184 -3.62 5.11 19.31
N LYS A 185 -2.48 5.17 19.97
CA LYS A 185 -2.24 6.06 21.11
C LYS A 185 -1.17 7.07 20.75
N ILE A 186 -1.48 8.36 20.87
CA ILE A 186 -0.49 9.43 20.71
C ILE A 186 0.51 9.35 21.86
N ILE A 187 1.81 9.39 21.52
CA ILE A 187 2.90 9.42 22.48
C ILE A 187 3.19 10.87 22.86
N THR A 188 2.99 11.21 24.13
CA THR A 188 3.29 12.54 24.70
C THR A 188 4.51 12.54 25.61
N ASP A 189 5.04 11.38 25.95
CA ASP A 189 6.23 11.24 26.80
C ASP A 189 7.47 11.77 26.07
N LYS A 190 8.04 12.87 26.60
CA LYS A 190 9.19 13.56 25.98
C LYS A 190 10.42 12.68 25.85
N ARG A 191 10.66 11.76 26.79
CA ARG A 191 11.81 10.86 26.75
C ARG A 191 11.64 9.84 25.63
N LYS A 192 10.44 9.27 25.48
CA LYS A 192 10.12 8.34 24.40
C LYS A 192 10.18 9.02 23.04
N LEU A 193 9.64 10.24 22.92
CA LEU A 193 9.76 11.04 21.69
C LEU A 193 11.22 11.29 21.31
N ALA A 194 12.08 11.65 22.28
CA ALA A 194 13.50 11.84 22.03
C ALA A 194 14.20 10.55 21.59
N VAL A 195 13.89 9.42 22.23
CA VAL A 195 14.43 8.09 21.87
C VAL A 195 14.03 7.72 20.44
N LEU A 196 12.74 7.81 20.10
CA LEU A 196 12.22 7.48 18.77
C LEU A 196 12.78 8.40 17.69
N GLY A 197 12.84 9.71 17.93
CA GLY A 197 13.38 10.68 16.99
C GLY A 197 14.88 10.49 16.72
N ASN A 198 15.67 10.33 17.79
CA ASN A 198 17.12 10.11 17.65
C ASN A 198 17.43 8.77 16.95
N TYR A 199 16.69 7.71 17.30
CA TYR A 199 16.82 6.43 16.61
C TYR A 199 16.48 6.55 15.12
N SER A 200 15.40 7.28 14.79
CA SER A 200 14.98 7.51 13.40
C SER A 200 16.09 8.19 12.58
N VAL A 201 16.66 9.29 13.09
CA VAL A 201 17.75 10.00 12.37
C VAL A 201 19.03 9.16 12.30
N ALA A 202 19.44 8.52 13.39
CA ALA A 202 20.62 7.66 13.40
C ALA A 202 20.50 6.54 12.35
N ARG A 203 19.30 5.99 12.21
CA ARG A 203 19.04 4.92 11.24
C ARG A 203 18.91 5.42 9.80
N LEU A 204 18.40 6.63 9.58
CA LEU A 204 18.43 7.29 8.27
C LEU A 204 19.88 7.48 7.81
N VAL A 205 20.73 8.02 8.68
CA VAL A 205 22.18 8.18 8.43
C VAL A 205 22.84 6.85 8.14
N SER A 206 22.61 5.83 8.99
CA SER A 206 23.15 4.49 8.79
C SER A 206 22.68 3.83 7.49
N THR A 207 21.47 4.13 7.02
CA THR A 207 20.95 3.62 5.75
C THR A 207 21.66 4.24 4.56
N LEU A 208 21.96 5.54 4.61
CA LEU A 208 22.74 6.22 3.57
C LEU A 208 24.21 5.78 3.59
N ASP A 209 24.77 5.57 4.77
CA ASP A 209 26.16 5.12 4.97
C ASP A 209 26.38 3.69 4.46
N SER A 210 25.44 2.78 4.74
CA SER A 210 25.52 1.38 4.29
C SER A 210 25.45 1.22 2.76
N HIS A 211 25.05 2.28 2.04
CA HIS A 211 25.04 2.34 0.59
C HIS A 211 26.11 3.29 0.03
N GLU A 212 27.03 3.76 0.88
CA GLU A 212 28.19 4.59 0.50
C GLU A 212 27.80 5.95 -0.13
N VAL A 213 26.60 6.46 0.14
CA VAL A 213 26.11 7.75 -0.40
C VAL A 213 26.06 8.88 0.64
N LEU A 214 26.31 8.59 1.92
CA LEU A 214 26.24 9.59 3.01
C LEU A 214 27.15 10.80 2.77
N ASP A 215 28.31 10.58 2.15
CA ASP A 215 29.28 11.65 1.86
C ASP A 215 28.77 12.68 0.85
N GLU A 216 27.81 12.30 0.00
CA GLU A 216 27.19 13.20 -0.97
C GLU A 216 26.08 14.05 -0.35
N CYS A 217 25.59 13.65 0.82
CA CYS A 217 24.47 14.27 1.52
C CYS A 217 24.91 15.41 2.45
N GLN A 218 24.09 16.46 2.55
CA GLN A 218 24.18 17.48 3.58
C GLN A 218 24.10 16.84 4.99
N PRO A 219 24.73 17.43 6.02
CA PRO A 219 24.65 16.91 7.39
C PRO A 219 23.22 16.73 7.89
N ILE A 220 22.87 15.51 8.31
CA ILE A 220 21.55 15.13 8.80
C ILE A 220 21.55 15.14 10.33
N ALA A 221 20.69 15.96 10.92
CA ALA A 221 20.45 16.00 12.35
C ALA A 221 18.95 16.13 12.64
N LEU A 222 18.49 15.57 13.76
CA LEU A 222 17.09 15.71 14.17
C LEU A 222 16.78 17.18 14.46
N SER A 223 15.71 17.70 13.84
CA SER A 223 15.13 19.00 14.22
C SER A 223 14.06 18.79 15.28
N GLU A 224 12.98 18.09 14.94
CA GLU A 224 11.90 17.78 15.87
C GLU A 224 11.14 16.50 15.47
N VAL A 225 10.42 15.93 16.44
CA VAL A 225 9.41 14.89 16.20
C VAL A 225 8.05 15.56 16.18
N LEU A 226 7.39 15.54 15.03
CA LEU A 226 6.07 16.17 14.82
C LEU A 226 4.93 15.30 15.35
N LEU A 227 5.06 13.99 15.23
CA LEU A 227 4.05 13.02 15.65
C LEU A 227 4.72 11.69 15.99
N ALA A 228 4.29 11.07 17.07
CA ALA A 228 4.56 9.66 17.32
C ALA A 228 3.29 8.98 17.85
N GLU A 229 2.92 7.86 17.23
CA GLU A 229 1.74 7.07 17.58
C GLU A 229 2.16 5.62 17.83
N GLU A 230 1.60 5.01 18.86
CA GLU A 230 1.73 3.58 19.13
C GLU A 230 0.48 2.85 18.66
N TYR A 231 0.67 1.78 17.90
CA TYR A 231 -0.40 0.87 17.49
C TYR A 231 -0.76 -0.06 18.65
N LEU A 232 -2.03 -0.05 19.06
CA LEU A 232 -2.58 -0.99 20.03
C LEU A 232 -2.96 -2.29 19.31
N LEU A 233 -1.97 -3.17 19.19
CA LEU A 233 -2.15 -4.47 18.56
C LEU A 233 -2.89 -5.42 19.52
N PRO A 234 -3.92 -6.15 19.07
CA PRO A 234 -4.61 -7.09 19.93
C PRO A 234 -3.65 -8.21 20.38
N ASP A 235 -3.60 -8.45 21.69
CA ASP A 235 -2.79 -9.47 22.38
C ASP A 235 -3.10 -10.89 21.92
N ARG A 236 -2.67 -11.27 20.72
CA ARG A 236 -2.54 -12.66 20.27
C ARG A 236 -1.38 -12.79 19.29
N ASN A 237 -0.18 -12.51 19.79
CA ASN A 237 1.03 -13.03 19.16
C ASN A 237 1.06 -14.55 19.38
N PHE A 238 1.01 -15.30 18.27
CA PHE A 238 1.13 -16.76 18.23
C PHE A 238 2.52 -17.23 18.73
N LEU A 239 3.41 -16.29 19.06
CA LEU A 239 4.80 -16.46 19.46
C LEU A 239 5.12 -15.89 20.86
N GLY A 240 4.13 -15.37 21.59
CA GLY A 240 4.29 -14.97 23.00
C GLY A 240 5.13 -13.71 23.28
N THR A 241 5.75 -13.08 22.28
CA THR A 241 6.52 -11.84 22.48
C THR A 241 5.68 -10.61 22.20
N SER A 242 5.55 -9.71 23.17
CA SER A 242 4.93 -8.40 23.04
C SER A 242 5.84 -7.50 22.19
N ILE A 243 5.32 -6.95 21.10
CA ILE A 243 6.06 -6.04 20.22
C ILE A 243 5.26 -4.74 20.16
N HIS A 244 5.90 -3.65 20.54
CA HIS A 244 5.33 -2.32 20.36
C HIS A 244 5.66 -1.83 18.96
N LEU A 245 4.69 -1.21 18.29
CA LEU A 245 4.88 -0.67 16.95
C LEU A 245 4.54 0.81 16.95
N TYR A 246 5.53 1.62 16.59
CA TYR A 246 5.45 3.06 16.56
C TYR A 246 5.46 3.57 15.13
N TYR A 247 4.57 4.51 14.82
CA TYR A 247 4.64 5.37 13.64
C TYR A 247 5.15 6.73 14.06
N VAL A 248 6.23 7.20 13.41
CA VAL A 248 6.93 8.42 13.79
C VAL A 248 7.07 9.32 12.58
N VAL A 249 6.66 10.58 12.72
CA VAL A 249 6.89 11.66 11.76
C VAL A 249 7.88 12.65 12.38
N PHE A 250 8.99 12.90 11.69
CA PHE A 250 10.05 13.78 12.19
C PHE A 250 10.61 14.66 11.07
N THR A 251 11.30 15.73 11.46
CA THR A 251 12.00 16.62 10.53
C THR A 251 13.50 16.62 10.79
N VAL A 252 14.25 16.85 9.73
CA VAL A 252 15.70 17.00 9.74
C VAL A 252 16.05 18.48 9.68
N ALA A 253 17.01 18.91 10.49
CA ALA A 253 17.47 20.29 10.58
C ALA A 253 18.20 20.75 9.31
N LEU A 254 18.31 22.07 9.14
CA LEU A 254 19.21 22.69 8.17
C LEU A 254 20.66 22.20 8.39
N PRO A 255 21.44 21.97 7.30
CA PRO A 255 21.13 22.26 5.91
C PRO A 255 20.49 21.09 5.14
N ALA A 256 20.33 19.92 5.74
CA ALA A 256 19.79 18.76 5.03
C ALA A 256 18.31 18.92 4.70
N GLU A 257 17.49 19.39 5.64
CA GLU A 257 16.05 19.60 5.49
C GLU A 257 15.25 18.41 4.92
N GLY A 258 14.22 17.99 5.63
CA GLY A 258 13.27 17.01 5.11
C GLY A 258 12.30 16.57 6.17
N LYS A 259 11.13 16.11 5.73
CA LYS A 259 10.08 15.57 6.59
C LYS A 259 9.89 14.11 6.23
N PHE A 260 10.08 13.25 7.22
CA PHE A 260 10.09 11.81 7.02
C PHE A 260 9.07 11.13 7.93
N GLU A 261 8.56 9.99 7.46
CA GLU A 261 7.84 9.04 8.27
C GLU A 261 8.55 7.67 8.31
N VAL A 262 8.43 6.99 9.44
CA VAL A 262 9.05 5.68 9.67
C VAL A 262 8.25 4.85 10.67
N PHE A 263 8.33 3.52 10.51
CA PHE A 263 7.78 2.55 11.45
C PHE A 263 8.91 1.90 12.26
N ILE A 264 8.77 1.91 13.59
CA ILE A 264 9.75 1.38 14.53
C ILE A 264 9.08 0.31 15.38
N ARG A 265 9.67 -0.89 15.42
CA ARG A 265 9.32 -1.94 16.37
C ARG A 265 10.20 -1.83 17.60
N GLU A 266 9.62 -2.08 18.77
CA GLU A 266 10.34 -2.27 20.01
C GLU A 266 9.97 -3.63 20.58
N ASP A 267 10.98 -4.44 20.90
CA ASP A 267 10.78 -5.73 21.55
C ASP A 267 10.63 -5.60 23.07
N GLU A 268 10.43 -6.72 23.75
CA GLU A 268 10.24 -6.78 25.21
C GLU A 268 11.46 -6.29 26.01
N ASN A 269 12.64 -6.28 25.40
CA ASN A 269 13.88 -5.79 26.03
C ASN A 269 14.03 -4.27 25.87
N GLY A 270 13.18 -3.63 25.06
CA GLY A 270 13.29 -2.23 24.70
C GLY A 270 14.23 -1.98 23.50
N ASP A 271 14.65 -3.04 22.80
CA ASP A 271 15.49 -2.89 21.61
C ASP A 271 14.64 -2.41 20.43
N LEU A 272 15.15 -1.41 19.73
CA LEU A 272 14.47 -0.79 18.59
C LEU A 272 14.95 -1.39 17.27
N TYR A 273 13.99 -1.67 16.40
CA TYR A 273 14.22 -2.17 15.04
C TYR A 273 13.39 -1.38 14.06
N LEU A 274 13.91 -1.18 12.85
CA LEU A 274 13.03 -0.73 11.77
C LEU A 274 12.09 -1.86 11.37
N ASP A 275 10.84 -1.50 11.08
CA ASP A 275 10.01 -2.36 10.25
C ASP A 275 10.71 -2.57 8.89
N PRO A 276 10.55 -3.70 8.18
CA PRO A 276 11.33 -4.06 6.98
C PRO A 276 11.28 -3.09 5.78
N LEU A 277 10.64 -1.94 5.91
CA LEU A 277 10.47 -0.93 4.88
C LEU A 277 10.98 0.43 5.36
N THR A 278 11.58 1.12 4.40
CA THR A 278 12.42 2.31 4.53
C THR A 278 11.64 3.55 4.97
N PHE A 279 12.39 4.56 5.42
CA PHE A 279 11.94 5.94 5.52
C PHE A 279 11.18 6.37 4.27
N LEU A 280 10.04 7.04 4.45
CA LEU A 280 9.34 7.73 3.38
C LEU A 280 9.49 9.24 3.59
N ARG A 281 9.98 9.95 2.56
CA ARG A 281 9.95 11.41 2.54
C ARG A 281 8.57 11.89 2.10
N ILE A 282 7.96 12.76 2.90
CA ILE A 282 6.56 13.20 2.74
C ILE A 282 6.40 14.71 2.47
N ASP A 283 7.50 15.48 2.50
CA ASP A 283 7.53 16.84 1.98
C ASP A 283 7.92 16.88 0.51
N ARG A 284 7.52 17.95 -0.20
CA ARG A 284 8.00 18.21 -1.57
C ARG A 284 9.52 18.37 -1.55
N ILE A 285 10.17 17.69 -2.48
CA ILE A 285 11.61 17.80 -2.69
C ILE A 285 11.87 19.11 -3.46
N TYR A 286 12.25 20.16 -2.75
CA TYR A 286 12.59 21.46 -3.36
C TYR A 286 14.06 21.54 -3.78
N HIS A 287 14.94 20.71 -3.20
CA HIS A 287 16.37 20.73 -3.42
C HIS A 287 16.83 19.56 -4.30
N LYS A 288 18.00 19.68 -4.96
CA LYS A 288 18.52 18.62 -5.83
C LYS A 288 18.81 17.34 -5.03
N THR A 289 18.17 16.25 -5.41
CA THR A 289 18.41 14.86 -4.94
C THR A 289 19.18 14.01 -5.95
N SER A 290 19.61 14.62 -7.05
CA SER A 290 20.18 13.95 -8.23
C SER A 290 21.57 13.35 -8.04
N CYS A 291 22.19 13.51 -6.87
CA CYS A 291 23.46 12.85 -6.55
C CYS A 291 23.27 11.37 -6.18
N ILE A 292 22.04 10.95 -5.84
CA ILE A 292 21.73 9.56 -5.53
C ILE A 292 21.03 8.91 -6.73
N ASP A 293 21.75 8.02 -7.42
CA ASP A 293 21.23 7.20 -8.53
C ASP A 293 20.77 5.81 -8.05
N ILE A 294 20.19 5.77 -6.84
CA ILE A 294 19.64 4.56 -6.22
C ILE A 294 18.17 4.83 -5.94
N ASP A 295 17.28 4.23 -6.73
CA ASP A 295 15.81 4.45 -6.66
C ASP A 295 15.26 4.34 -5.23
N LYS A 296 15.77 3.40 -4.43
CA LYS A 296 15.31 3.15 -3.06
C LYS A 296 15.75 4.21 -2.04
N LEU A 297 16.74 5.02 -2.38
CA LEU A 297 17.28 6.09 -1.53
C LEU A 297 16.93 7.48 -2.06
N PHE A 298 16.23 7.54 -3.21
CA PHE A 298 15.82 8.78 -3.81
C PHE A 298 14.97 9.60 -2.84
N GLY A 299 15.38 10.85 -2.61
CA GLY A 299 14.72 11.77 -1.68
C GLY A 299 15.16 11.64 -0.22
N LEU A 300 15.91 10.60 0.18
CA LEU A 300 16.32 10.42 1.58
C LEU A 300 17.37 11.40 2.06
N CYS A 301 18.03 12.13 1.16
CA CYS A 301 18.93 13.20 1.54
C CYS A 301 18.96 14.35 0.52
N THR A 302 19.48 15.49 0.95
CA THR A 302 19.74 16.65 0.11
C THR A 302 21.22 16.68 -0.27
N CYS A 303 21.54 16.86 -1.55
CA CYS A 303 22.91 16.78 -2.05
C CYS A 303 23.76 17.99 -1.64
N LYS A 304 25.04 17.77 -1.32
CA LYS A 304 26.03 18.83 -1.00
C LYS A 304 26.37 19.71 -2.20
N ARG A 305 26.49 19.10 -3.39
CA ARG A 305 26.83 19.79 -4.63
C ARG A 305 25.61 19.75 -5.54
N ALA A 306 25.00 20.93 -5.71
CA ALA A 306 23.88 21.14 -6.61
C ALA A 306 24.37 21.42 -8.02
#